data_AF-A0A2E8M9S7-F1
#
_entry.id   AF-A0A2E8M9S7-F1
#
_cell.length_a   1.000
_cell.length_b   1.000
_cell.length_c   1.000
_cell.angle_alpha   90.00
_cell.angle_beta   90.00
_cell.angle_gamma   90.00
#
_symmetry.space_group_name_H-M   'P 1'
#
loop_
_entity.id
_entity.type
_entity.pdbx_description
1 polymer ?
#
loop_
_entity_poly.entity_id
_entity_poly.type
_entity_poly.pdbx_seq_one_letter_code
_entity_poly.pdbx_strand_id
1 'polypeptide(L)'
;MIKRSQVVDLKRITDIKCTDGHLKEIFDPDLDGDGDGDGDGDGDGLNAFLEYALGSIAGDAGQSPESYPVAGSDSFDNGVGGSDEYLTISFRRNLLADDVIYEVQTSAALEGWSSAGVVYVSGITNGDGTETVTYRSGSPISGSTSEFIRLSVSSRV
;
A
#
# COMPACT_ATOMS: atom_id res chain seq x y z
N MET A 1 -8.84 20.17 -12.08
CA MET A 1 -8.00 19.65 -10.99
C MET A 1 -8.15 18.14 -11.00
N ILE A 2 -7.11 17.44 -11.43
CA ILE A 2 -7.09 15.98 -11.54
C ILE A 2 -6.56 15.47 -10.19
N LYS A 3 -7.33 14.59 -9.54
CA LYS A 3 -6.91 13.95 -8.28
C LYS A 3 -5.95 12.80 -8.65
N ARG A 4 -4.71 12.82 -8.16
CA ARG A 4 -3.76 11.69 -8.30
C ARG A 4 -3.98 10.75 -7.12
N SER A 5 -4.39 9.51 -7.38
CA SER A 5 -4.58 8.44 -6.39
C SER A 5 -3.81 7.23 -6.89
N GLN A 6 -2.78 6.79 -6.16
CA GLN A 6 -2.01 5.59 -6.49
C GLN A 6 -2.52 4.43 -5.62
N VAL A 7 -2.69 3.26 -6.23
CA VAL A 7 -3.23 2.05 -5.61
C VAL A 7 -2.18 0.96 -5.75
N VAL A 8 -1.69 0.41 -4.63
CA VAL A 8 -0.76 -0.73 -4.64
C VAL A 8 -1.58 -2.02 -4.42
N ASP A 9 -1.78 -2.81 -5.48
CA ASP A 9 -2.46 -4.12 -5.43
C ASP A 9 -1.43 -5.25 -5.29
N LEU A 10 -1.48 -5.96 -4.16
CA LEU A 10 -0.46 -6.93 -3.73
C LEU A 10 -0.61 -8.33 -4.33
N LYS A 11 -1.49 -8.55 -5.32
CA LYS A 11 -1.57 -9.85 -6.01
C LYS A 11 -0.86 -9.92 -7.35
N ARG A 12 -0.54 -8.80 -8.00
CA ARG A 12 0.41 -8.69 -9.13
C ARG A 12 0.86 -7.23 -9.19
N ILE A 13 2.16 -6.97 -9.12
CA ILE A 13 2.80 -5.65 -9.30
C ILE A 13 2.61 -5.07 -10.73
N THR A 14 1.66 -5.58 -11.50
CA THR A 14 1.37 -5.12 -12.86
C THR A 14 -0.14 -5.08 -13.03
N ASP A 15 -0.75 -3.96 -12.65
CA ASP A 15 -1.98 -3.41 -13.27
C ASP A 15 -2.39 -2.10 -12.57
N ILE A 16 -1.56 -1.05 -12.66
CA ILE A 16 -2.04 0.32 -12.51
C ILE A 16 -2.60 0.74 -13.87
N LYS A 17 -3.93 0.66 -14.02
CA LYS A 17 -4.59 1.23 -15.20
C LYS A 17 -4.72 2.75 -15.03
N CYS A 18 -3.84 3.49 -15.70
CA CYS A 18 -4.07 4.90 -15.98
C CYS A 18 -5.22 4.99 -17.00
N THR A 19 -6.26 5.76 -16.68
CA THR A 19 -7.43 5.96 -17.55
C THR A 19 -7.17 7.07 -18.55
N ASP A 20 -6.38 6.82 -19.58
CA ASP A 20 -6.29 7.68 -20.76
C ASP A 20 -5.95 6.93 -22.06
N GLY A 21 -6.66 5.83 -22.33
CA GLY A 21 -7.16 5.53 -23.67
C GLY A 21 -6.17 5.42 -24.85
N HIS A 22 -4.87 5.26 -24.63
CA HIS A 22 -3.91 4.94 -25.69
C HIS A 22 -3.08 3.72 -25.32
N LEU A 23 -3.53 2.56 -25.80
CA LEU A 23 -2.78 1.32 -25.75
C LEU A 23 -1.54 1.42 -26.66
N LYS A 24 -0.34 1.49 -26.07
CA LYS A 24 0.90 0.97 -26.67
C LYS A 24 1.86 0.45 -25.57
N GLU A 25 2.04 -0.87 -25.62
CA GLU A 25 3.23 -1.69 -25.30
C GLU A 25 3.88 -1.49 -23.91
N ILE A 26 3.73 -2.44 -22.99
CA ILE A 26 4.66 -3.57 -22.75
C ILE A 26 6.10 -3.06 -22.54
N PHE A 27 6.48 -2.86 -21.26
CA PHE A 27 7.85 -2.67 -20.78
C PHE A 27 8.73 -1.80 -21.69
N ASP A 28 8.54 -0.48 -21.63
CA ASP A 28 9.52 0.49 -22.11
C ASP A 28 10.45 0.86 -20.94
N PRO A 29 11.74 0.46 -20.95
CA PRO A 29 12.68 0.76 -19.88
C PRO A 29 13.23 2.22 -19.89
N ASP A 30 12.74 3.11 -20.76
CA ASP A 30 13.25 4.48 -20.95
C ASP A 30 12.27 5.61 -20.48
N LEU A 31 11.35 5.32 -19.55
CA LEU A 31 10.40 6.33 -19.00
C LEU A 31 10.78 6.90 -17.61
N ASP A 32 12.07 6.92 -17.27
CA ASP A 32 12.61 7.36 -15.96
C ASP A 32 13.06 8.85 -15.91
N GLY A 33 12.53 9.74 -16.77
CA GLY A 33 13.15 11.05 -16.97
C GLY A 33 12.29 12.25 -17.36
N ASP A 34 11.01 12.34 -16.96
CA ASP A 34 10.16 13.48 -17.36
C ASP A 34 9.94 14.58 -16.31
N GLY A 35 10.74 14.67 -15.25
CA GLY A 35 10.78 15.89 -14.40
C GLY A 35 9.44 16.29 -13.78
N ASP A 36 8.48 15.38 -13.75
CA ASP A 36 7.32 15.43 -12.90
C ASP A 36 7.71 14.75 -11.57
N GLY A 37 7.23 15.26 -10.44
CA GLY A 37 7.66 14.79 -9.11
C GLY A 37 7.21 13.36 -8.76
N ASP A 38 6.78 12.56 -9.73
CA ASP A 38 6.19 11.24 -9.58
C ASP A 38 6.98 10.16 -10.37
N GLY A 39 8.24 10.43 -10.72
CA GLY A 39 9.15 9.44 -11.33
C GLY A 39 9.60 8.34 -10.37
N ASP A 40 9.89 7.15 -10.92
CA ASP A 40 10.54 6.01 -10.28
C ASP A 40 12.01 6.01 -10.73
N GLY A 41 12.82 6.81 -10.05
CA GLY A 41 14.17 7.16 -10.50
C GLY A 41 15.21 6.05 -10.34
N ASP A 42 14.87 4.98 -9.62
CA ASP A 42 15.73 3.84 -9.34
C ASP A 42 15.16 2.50 -9.86
N GLY A 43 13.92 2.52 -10.37
CA GLY A 43 13.28 1.39 -11.04
C GLY A 43 12.81 0.31 -10.08
N ASP A 44 12.55 0.66 -8.82
CA ASP A 44 12.08 -0.29 -7.80
C ASP A 44 10.54 -0.44 -7.79
N GLY A 45 9.83 0.39 -8.57
CA GLY A 45 8.38 0.37 -8.67
C GLY A 45 7.67 1.26 -7.65
N LEU A 46 8.42 2.04 -6.87
CA LEU A 46 7.91 3.15 -6.07
C LEU A 46 8.24 4.46 -6.77
N ASN A 47 7.24 5.29 -6.98
CA ASN A 47 7.52 6.66 -7.37
C ASN A 47 7.96 7.50 -6.18
N ALA A 48 8.56 8.66 -6.45
CA ALA A 48 9.02 9.57 -5.41
C ALA A 48 7.95 9.93 -4.36
N PHE A 49 6.66 9.99 -4.73
CA PHE A 49 5.57 10.19 -3.75
C PHE A 49 5.40 9.00 -2.80
N LEU A 50 5.39 7.77 -3.33
CA LEU A 50 5.32 6.56 -2.51
C LEU A 50 6.57 6.39 -1.66
N GLU A 51 7.75 6.73 -2.18
CA GLU A 51 8.99 6.68 -1.40
C GLU A 51 8.99 7.69 -0.26
N TYR A 52 8.54 8.92 -0.51
CA TYR A 52 8.32 9.92 0.55
C TYR A 52 7.30 9.43 1.59
N ALA A 53 6.20 8.84 1.15
CA ALA A 53 5.15 8.34 2.03
C ALA A 53 5.61 7.12 2.86
N LEU A 54 6.37 6.20 2.29
CA LEU A 54 6.76 4.95 2.93
C LEU A 54 8.13 5.07 3.63
N GLY A 55 8.88 6.14 3.35
CA GLY A 55 10.11 6.52 4.04
C GLY A 55 11.39 5.94 3.44
N SER A 56 11.39 5.61 2.15
CA SER A 56 12.60 5.32 1.37
C SER A 56 13.16 6.58 0.70
N ILE A 57 14.28 6.44 -0.01
CA ILE A 57 15.05 7.57 -0.56
C ILE A 57 14.86 7.61 -2.07
N ALA A 58 14.22 8.68 -2.54
CA ALA A 58 13.90 8.77 -3.95
C ALA A 58 15.09 8.86 -4.89
N GLY A 59 15.11 7.96 -5.87
CA GLY A 59 16.14 7.87 -6.91
C GLY A 59 17.51 7.49 -6.35
N ASP A 60 17.56 6.71 -5.26
CA ASP A 60 18.81 6.12 -4.79
C ASP A 60 19.25 4.96 -5.71
N ALA A 61 20.35 4.29 -5.41
CA ALA A 61 20.86 3.25 -6.32
C ALA A 61 20.30 1.84 -6.03
N GLY A 62 19.40 1.70 -5.06
CA GLY A 62 18.97 0.43 -4.49
C GLY A 62 17.44 0.29 -4.48
N GLN A 63 16.99 -0.96 -4.44
CA GLN A 63 15.59 -1.24 -4.16
C GLN A 63 15.26 -0.87 -2.71
N SER A 64 14.01 -0.48 -2.46
CA SER A 64 13.46 -0.17 -1.14
C SER A 64 12.50 -1.25 -0.63
N PRO A 65 12.94 -2.52 -0.42
CA PRO A 65 12.05 -3.61 -0.04
C PRO A 65 11.34 -3.39 1.30
N GLU A 66 11.88 -2.56 2.19
CA GLU A 66 11.27 -2.16 3.45
C GLU A 66 10.06 -1.23 3.28
N SER A 67 9.94 -0.57 2.13
CA SER A 67 8.80 0.28 1.79
C SER A 67 7.64 -0.52 1.20
N TYR A 68 7.86 -1.75 0.73
CA TYR A 68 6.76 -2.57 0.19
C TYR A 68 5.80 -3.04 1.29
N PRO A 69 4.48 -2.81 1.14
CA PRO A 69 3.51 -3.41 2.03
C PRO A 69 3.56 -4.94 1.97
N VAL A 70 3.40 -5.60 3.11
CA VAL A 70 3.42 -7.06 3.24
C VAL A 70 2.05 -7.51 3.72
N ALA A 71 1.33 -8.25 2.87
CA ALA A 71 0.09 -8.93 3.27
C ALA A 71 0.41 -10.29 3.92
N GLY A 72 -0.39 -10.70 4.90
CA GLY A 72 -0.24 -11.97 5.61
C GLY A 72 -1.52 -12.39 6.31
N SER A 73 -1.41 -13.30 7.26
CA SER A 73 -2.48 -13.65 8.18
C SER A 73 -1.93 -13.82 9.59
N ASP A 74 -2.74 -13.53 10.59
CA ASP A 74 -2.37 -13.74 11.99
C ASP A 74 -3.61 -14.04 12.84
N SER A 75 -3.38 -14.65 14.01
CA SER A 75 -4.42 -15.10 14.93
C SER A 75 -4.72 -14.04 15.99
N PHE A 76 -6.00 -13.69 16.15
CA PHE A 76 -6.45 -12.68 17.10
C PHE A 76 -7.60 -13.22 17.96
N ASP A 77 -7.70 -12.72 19.19
CA ASP A 77 -8.81 -13.04 20.10
C ASP A 77 -10.16 -12.71 19.43
N ASN A 78 -11.07 -13.68 19.46
CA ASN A 78 -12.39 -13.57 18.86
C ASN A 78 -13.47 -13.05 19.84
N GLY A 79 -13.07 -12.70 21.06
CA GLY A 79 -13.95 -12.14 22.08
C GLY A 79 -14.87 -13.17 22.77
N VAL A 80 -14.76 -14.45 22.42
CA VAL A 80 -15.54 -15.55 23.03
C VAL A 80 -14.65 -16.63 23.66
N GLY A 81 -13.39 -16.28 23.98
CA GLY A 81 -12.45 -17.18 24.64
C GLY A 81 -11.69 -18.10 23.69
N GLY A 82 -11.59 -17.72 22.42
CA GLY A 82 -10.77 -18.39 21.41
C GLY A 82 -10.02 -17.39 20.54
N SER A 83 -9.42 -17.87 19.46
CA SER A 83 -8.75 -17.04 18.48
C SER A 83 -9.15 -17.46 17.07
N ASP A 84 -9.34 -16.49 16.19
CA ASP A 84 -9.58 -16.72 14.77
C ASP A 84 -8.47 -16.07 13.95
N GLU A 85 -8.27 -16.57 12.73
CA GLU A 85 -7.26 -16.07 11.81
C GLU A 85 -7.85 -14.95 10.93
N TYR A 86 -7.13 -13.83 10.80
CA TYR A 86 -7.55 -12.65 10.05
C TYR A 86 -6.50 -12.30 8.99
N LEU A 87 -6.95 -11.71 7.88
CA LEU A 87 -6.05 -11.18 6.86
C LEU A 87 -5.36 -9.93 7.42
N THR A 88 -4.04 -9.84 7.27
CA THR A 88 -3.24 -8.71 7.78
C THR A 88 -2.49 -8.00 6.64
N ILE A 89 -2.16 -6.74 6.88
CA ILE A 89 -1.22 -5.97 6.06
C ILE A 89 -0.32 -5.16 6.98
N SER A 90 0.98 -5.20 6.71
CA SER A 90 1.99 -4.42 7.41
C SER A 90 2.74 -3.54 6.42
N PHE A 91 2.98 -2.28 6.75
CA PHE A 91 3.72 -1.37 5.89
C PHE A 91 4.40 -0.28 6.71
N ARG A 92 5.46 0.30 6.16
CA ARG A 92 6.16 1.45 6.73
C ARG A 92 5.41 2.74 6.38
N ARG A 93 5.35 3.69 7.30
CA ARG A 93 4.90 5.06 7.00
C ARG A 93 5.88 6.08 7.57
N ASN A 94 6.11 7.13 6.79
CA ASN A 94 6.91 8.27 7.19
C ASN A 94 6.12 9.14 8.19
N LEU A 95 6.66 9.32 9.40
CA LEU A 95 6.00 10.11 10.45
C LEU A 95 6.04 11.61 10.18
N LEU A 96 6.91 12.05 9.27
CA LEU A 96 7.04 13.45 8.87
C LEU A 96 6.15 13.81 7.67
N ALA A 97 5.51 12.83 7.03
CA ALA A 97 4.65 13.02 5.87
C ALA A 97 3.22 13.45 6.27
N ASP A 98 3.08 14.68 6.77
CA ASP A 98 1.83 15.22 7.31
C ASP A 98 0.77 15.57 6.25
N ASP A 99 1.20 15.63 4.99
CA ASP A 99 0.42 15.81 3.78
C ASP A 99 0.04 14.48 3.10
N VAL A 100 0.28 13.33 3.74
CA VAL A 100 -0.09 12.01 3.23
C VAL A 100 -1.21 11.37 4.03
N ILE A 101 -2.14 10.76 3.30
CA ILE A 101 -3.26 9.97 3.83
C ILE A 101 -3.02 8.50 3.46
N TYR A 102 -2.93 7.65 4.49
CA TYR A 102 -2.80 6.20 4.37
C TYR A 102 -4.14 5.55 4.73
N GLU A 103 -4.73 4.82 3.79
CA GLU A 103 -5.96 4.08 4.02
C GLU A 103 -5.76 2.60 3.71
N VAL A 104 -5.93 1.74 4.71
CA VAL A 104 -6.05 0.31 4.48
C VAL A 104 -7.47 0.00 4.04
N GLN A 105 -7.61 -0.76 2.97
CA GLN A 105 -8.90 -1.09 2.38
C GLN A 105 -9.00 -2.58 2.11
N THR A 106 -10.20 -3.14 2.25
CA THR A 106 -10.51 -4.51 1.84
C THR A 106 -11.52 -4.54 0.70
N SER A 107 -11.55 -5.68 0.01
CA SER A 107 -12.51 -6.00 -1.03
C SER A 107 -12.78 -7.50 -1.05
N ALA A 108 -13.99 -7.91 -1.46
CA ALA A 108 -14.30 -9.32 -1.71
C ALA A 108 -13.98 -9.77 -3.14
N ALA A 109 -13.76 -8.84 -4.07
CA ALA A 109 -13.73 -9.11 -5.51
C ALA A 109 -12.68 -8.30 -6.30
N LEU A 110 -11.69 -7.69 -5.63
CA LEU A 110 -10.71 -6.75 -6.20
C LEU A 110 -11.33 -5.45 -6.76
N GLU A 111 -12.61 -5.21 -6.51
CA GLU A 111 -13.36 -4.00 -6.84
C GLU A 111 -14.16 -3.53 -5.61
N GLY A 112 -14.72 -2.31 -5.65
CA GLY A 112 -15.55 -1.81 -4.54
C GLY A 112 -14.81 -1.73 -3.19
N TRP A 113 -13.56 -1.27 -3.23
CA TRP A 113 -12.69 -1.16 -2.06
C TRP A 113 -13.29 -0.30 -0.95
N SER A 114 -13.14 -0.74 0.30
CA SER A 114 -13.70 -0.08 1.47
C SER A 114 -12.73 -0.08 2.63
N SER A 115 -12.64 1.05 3.35
CA SER A 115 -11.94 1.17 4.63
C SER A 115 -12.83 0.87 5.83
N ALA A 116 -14.14 0.62 5.64
CA ALA A 116 -15.11 0.47 6.72
C ALA A 116 -15.03 -0.86 7.50
N GLY A 117 -14.02 -1.69 7.25
CA GLY A 117 -13.91 -3.03 7.82
C GLY A 117 -12.46 -3.44 8.12
N VAL A 118 -11.58 -2.48 8.41
CA VAL A 118 -10.19 -2.75 8.80
C VAL A 118 -9.96 -2.30 10.24
N VAL A 119 -9.08 -3.01 10.93
CA VAL A 119 -8.79 -2.79 12.35
C VAL A 119 -7.28 -2.57 12.50
N TYR A 120 -6.91 -1.47 13.14
CA TYR A 120 -5.52 -1.21 13.52
C TYR A 120 -5.07 -2.22 14.58
N VAL A 121 -3.89 -2.81 14.38
CA VAL A 121 -3.31 -3.79 15.30
C VAL A 121 -2.17 -3.17 16.10
N SER A 122 -1.18 -2.59 15.40
CA SER A 122 0.03 -2.09 16.04
C SER A 122 0.74 -1.05 15.17
N GLY A 123 1.66 -0.33 15.80
CA GLY A 123 2.56 0.63 15.19
C GLY A 123 3.86 0.61 15.99
N ILE A 124 4.95 0.26 15.32
CA ILE A 124 6.27 0.07 15.95
C ILE A 124 7.23 1.04 15.26
N THR A 125 7.75 2.00 16.02
CA THR A 125 8.74 2.97 15.52
C THR A 125 10.03 2.25 15.11
N ASN A 126 10.57 2.58 13.93
CA ASN A 126 11.80 1.97 13.40
C ASN A 126 13.07 2.71 13.84
N GLY A 127 12.94 3.91 14.41
CA GLY A 127 14.06 4.70 14.94
C GLY A 127 14.71 5.66 13.93
N ASP A 128 14.11 5.78 12.75
CA ASP A 128 14.62 6.52 11.58
C ASP A 128 13.64 7.59 11.07
N GLY A 129 12.63 7.95 11.88
CA GLY A 129 11.55 8.85 11.45
C GLY A 129 10.36 8.14 10.80
N THR A 130 10.37 6.82 10.76
CA THR A 130 9.24 6.00 10.29
C THR A 130 8.72 5.06 11.36
N GLU A 131 7.56 4.49 11.10
CA GLU A 131 7.06 3.35 11.85
C GLU A 131 6.47 2.29 10.93
N THR A 132 6.53 1.04 11.38
CA THR A 132 5.85 -0.09 10.74
C THR A 132 4.49 -0.28 11.40
N VAL A 133 3.42 -0.12 10.64
CA VAL A 133 2.04 -0.30 11.11
C VAL A 133 1.47 -1.60 10.58
N THR A 134 0.67 -2.28 11.41
CA THR A 134 -0.06 -3.48 11.03
C THR A 134 -1.56 -3.24 11.19
N TYR A 135 -2.32 -3.63 10.17
CA TYR A 135 -3.77 -3.67 10.17
C TYR A 135 -4.23 -5.09 9.88
N ARG A 136 -5.46 -5.39 10.29
CA ARG A 136 -6.15 -6.62 9.93
C ARG A 136 -7.53 -6.34 9.35
N SER A 137 -8.09 -7.30 8.62
CA SER A 137 -9.51 -7.26 8.26
C SER A 137 -10.41 -7.43 9.49
N GLY A 138 -11.63 -6.93 9.38
CA GLY A 138 -12.62 -6.94 10.45
C GLY A 138 -13.31 -8.30 10.62
N SER A 139 -13.26 -9.15 9.59
CA SER A 139 -13.84 -10.49 9.60
C SER A 139 -12.74 -11.56 9.50
N PRO A 140 -12.89 -12.71 10.16
CA PRO A 140 -11.92 -13.78 10.06
C PRO A 140 -11.93 -14.40 8.66
N ILE A 141 -10.80 -14.96 8.24
CA ILE A 141 -10.64 -15.63 6.94
C ILE A 141 -11.66 -16.76 6.77
N SER A 142 -11.98 -17.47 7.85
CA SER A 142 -12.98 -18.54 7.86
C SER A 142 -14.41 -18.07 7.52
N GLY A 143 -14.71 -16.77 7.72
CA GLY A 143 -16.01 -16.17 7.45
C GLY A 143 -16.17 -15.64 6.01
N SER A 144 -15.10 -15.61 5.23
CA SER A 144 -15.04 -14.97 3.91
C SER A 144 -14.70 -15.98 2.82
N THR A 145 -15.46 -16.03 1.73
CA THR A 145 -15.11 -16.87 0.57
C THR A 145 -13.89 -16.35 -0.17
N SER A 146 -13.75 -15.02 -0.21
CA SER A 146 -12.63 -14.28 -0.78
C SER A 146 -12.53 -12.93 -0.09
N GLU A 147 -11.34 -12.55 0.36
CA GLU A 147 -11.04 -11.22 0.87
C GLU A 147 -9.65 -10.80 0.36
N PHE A 148 -9.53 -9.53 0.00
CA PHE A 148 -8.32 -8.87 -0.47
C PHE A 148 -8.08 -7.65 0.41
N ILE A 149 -6.82 -7.32 0.65
CA ILE A 149 -6.41 -6.15 1.44
C ILE A 149 -5.38 -5.38 0.65
N ARG A 150 -5.43 -4.05 0.73
CA ARG A 150 -4.48 -3.15 0.09
C ARG A 150 -4.20 -1.92 0.94
N LEU A 151 -3.12 -1.24 0.60
CA LEU A 151 -2.83 0.12 1.03
C LEU A 151 -3.17 1.09 -0.10
N SER A 152 -3.96 2.12 0.22
CA SER A 152 -4.18 3.29 -0.62
C SER A 152 -3.45 4.49 -0.03
N VAL A 153 -2.62 5.16 -0.83
CA VAL A 153 -1.87 6.34 -0.41
C VAL A 153 -2.30 7.52 -1.27
N SER A 154 -2.63 8.64 -0.64
CA SER A 154 -3.07 9.86 -1.34
C SER A 154 -2.59 11.11 -0.61
N SER A 155 -2.46 12.23 -1.32
CA SER A 155 -2.10 13.50 -0.69
C SER A 155 -3.31 14.18 -0.04
N ARG A 156 -3.04 14.93 1.02
CA ARG A 156 -3.98 15.81 1.70
C ARG A 156 -4.08 17.11 0.91
N VAL A 157 -5.23 17.33 0.27
CA VAL A 157 -5.53 18.56 -0.48
C VAL A 157 -5.91 19.74 0.41
#